data_AF-A3IRX8-F1
#
_entry.id   AF-A3IRX8-F1
#
_cell.length_a   1.000
_cell.length_b   1.000
_cell.length_c   1.000
_cell.angle_alpha   90.00
_cell.angle_beta   90.00
_cell.angle_gamma   90.00
#
_symmetry.space_group_name_H-M   'P 1'
#
loop_
_entity.id
_entity.type
_entity.pdbx_description
1 polymer ?
#
loop_
_entity_poly.entity_id
_entity_poly.type
_entity_poly.pdbx_seq_one_letter_code
_entity_poly.pdbx_strand_id
1 'polypeptide(L)'
;MLSQIVRPLVNTQIRLLANSQTTQTTLVETIARWLGYIGVDAQVTQLCPESDRIHVALRVGKPDSCDDRDWFRILNNLRSPNHNKNNGLKSSDNFHESHQLQIARLLAYLIQVSDPQQDITWPEIENQLVALNLDDSMLSSIKSALKVPQSPDLLQSVDPDVAAVTFPIAVKIAWFDQEINSHENHALSTLLTAMK
;
A
#
# COMPACT_ATOMS: atom_id res chain seq x y z
N MET A 1 15.53 9.69 8.62
CA MET A 1 15.40 11.16 8.84
C MET A 1 13.99 11.73 8.58
N LEU A 2 13.26 11.34 7.52
CA LEU A 2 11.87 11.79 7.28
C LEU A 2 10.89 11.42 8.42
N SER A 3 11.01 10.24 9.01
CA SER A 3 10.17 9.79 10.13
C SER A 3 10.31 10.65 11.40
N GLN A 4 11.50 11.23 11.64
CA GLN A 4 11.79 12.09 12.79
C GLN A 4 11.24 13.50 12.62
N ILE A 5 10.95 13.96 11.41
CA ILE A 5 10.37 15.28 11.14
C ILE A 5 8.86 15.19 10.93
N VAL A 6 8.39 14.15 10.23
CA VAL A 6 6.98 13.96 9.89
C VAL A 6 6.16 13.55 11.11
N ARG A 7 6.65 12.68 12.01
CA ARG A 7 5.89 12.25 13.19
C ARG A 7 5.62 13.38 14.20
N PRO A 8 6.60 14.24 14.56
CA PRO A 8 6.32 15.40 15.41
C PRO A 8 5.37 16.40 14.75
N LEU A 9 5.45 16.57 13.43
CA LEU A 9 4.58 17.47 12.67
C LEU A 9 3.13 16.96 12.66
N VAL A 10 2.92 15.66 12.45
CA VAL A 10 1.60 15.01 12.56
C VAL A 10 1.06 15.13 13.99
N ASN A 11 1.87 14.85 15.02
CA ASN A 11 1.46 15.01 16.41
C ASN A 11 1.07 16.45 16.76
N THR A 12 1.80 17.42 16.21
CA THR A 12 1.51 18.84 16.39
C THR A 12 0.20 19.21 15.69
N GLN A 13 -0.03 18.73 14.47
CA GLN A 13 -1.28 18.95 13.74
C GLN A 13 -2.47 18.30 14.43
N ILE A 14 -2.33 17.08 14.97
CA ILE A 14 -3.39 16.42 15.76
C ILE A 14 -3.70 17.24 17.02
N ARG A 15 -2.69 17.73 17.73
CA ARG A 15 -2.88 18.59 18.91
C ARG A 15 -3.52 19.93 18.56
N LEU A 16 -3.17 20.52 17.42
CA LEU A 16 -3.80 21.74 16.92
C LEU A 16 -5.27 21.50 16.56
N LEU A 17 -5.58 20.38 15.92
CA LEU A 17 -6.94 19.97 15.60
C LEU A 17 -7.79 19.73 16.85
N ALA A 18 -7.22 19.08 17.87
CA ALA A 18 -7.89 18.81 19.15
C ALA A 18 -8.19 20.09 19.96
N ASN A 19 -7.39 21.14 19.79
CA ASN A 19 -7.57 22.43 20.48
C ASN A 19 -8.24 23.50 19.62
N SER A 20 -8.59 23.20 18.36
CA SER A 20 -9.24 24.14 17.45
C SER A 20 -10.75 24.19 17.70
N GLN A 21 -11.34 25.38 17.66
CA GLN A 21 -12.81 25.53 17.62
C GLN A 21 -13.39 25.26 16.22
N THR A 22 -12.53 25.13 15.21
CA THR A 22 -12.87 24.89 13.80
C THR A 22 -12.21 23.60 13.31
N THR A 23 -12.23 22.55 14.15
CA THR A 23 -11.58 21.25 13.86
C THR A 23 -12.01 20.66 12.51
N GLN A 24 -13.30 20.79 12.15
CA GLN A 24 -13.82 20.22 10.90
C GLN A 24 -13.21 20.88 9.66
N THR A 25 -13.24 22.21 9.56
CA THR A 25 -12.67 22.94 8.41
C THR A 25 -11.15 22.78 8.35
N THR A 26 -10.49 22.84 9.52
CA THR A 26 -9.03 22.66 9.61
C THR A 26 -8.61 21.25 9.16
N LEU A 27 -9.36 20.22 9.54
CA LEU A 27 -9.08 18.84 9.13
C LEU A 27 -9.30 18.64 7.63
N VAL A 28 -10.38 19.21 7.08
CA VAL A 28 -10.66 19.19 5.63
C VAL A 28 -9.51 19.81 4.84
N GLU A 29 -9.08 21.01 5.21
CA GLU A 29 -7.97 21.70 4.53
C GLU A 29 -6.66 20.94 4.67
N THR A 30 -6.41 20.34 5.83
CA THR A 30 -5.19 19.59 6.09
C THR A 30 -5.11 18.34 5.21
N ILE A 31 -6.20 17.57 5.11
CA ILE A 31 -6.26 16.37 4.26
C ILE A 31 -6.09 16.75 2.78
N ALA A 32 -6.79 17.77 2.32
CA ALA A 32 -6.67 18.26 0.94
C ALA A 32 -5.22 18.72 0.64
N ARG A 33 -4.58 19.42 1.58
CA ARG A 33 -3.21 19.90 1.43
C ARG A 33 -2.17 18.76 1.43
N TRP A 34 -2.37 17.73 2.24
CA TRP A 34 -1.51 16.54 2.21
C TRP A 34 -1.57 15.81 0.86
N LEU A 35 -2.78 15.67 0.30
CA LEU A 35 -2.96 15.09 -1.04
C LEU A 35 -2.40 16.03 -2.13
N GLY A 36 -2.51 17.34 -1.95
CA GLY A 36 -1.88 18.32 -2.83
C GLY A 36 -0.34 18.19 -2.88
N TYR A 37 0.32 17.84 -1.77
CA TYR A 37 1.78 17.63 -1.76
C TYR A 37 2.24 16.43 -2.60
N ILE A 38 1.35 15.47 -2.86
CA ILE A 38 1.62 14.34 -3.76
C ILE A 38 1.10 14.59 -5.19
N GLY A 39 0.73 15.84 -5.52
CA GLY A 39 0.24 16.22 -6.85
C GLY A 39 -1.19 15.77 -7.13
N VAL A 40 -1.99 15.54 -6.09
CA VAL A 40 -3.37 15.06 -6.21
C VAL A 40 -4.33 16.14 -5.73
N ASP A 41 -5.17 16.64 -6.65
CA ASP A 41 -6.29 17.51 -6.28
C ASP A 41 -7.39 16.69 -5.59
N ALA A 42 -7.74 17.05 -4.37
CA ALA A 42 -8.69 16.30 -3.56
C ALA A 42 -9.62 17.23 -2.77
N GLN A 43 -10.91 16.91 -2.83
CA GLN A 43 -11.95 17.60 -2.10
C GLN A 43 -12.57 16.64 -1.07
N VAL A 44 -12.57 17.01 0.20
CA VAL A 44 -13.30 16.26 1.23
C VAL A 44 -14.80 16.54 1.08
N THR A 45 -15.58 15.51 0.77
CA THR A 45 -17.03 15.62 0.55
C THR A 45 -17.82 15.26 1.80
N GLN A 46 -17.26 14.44 2.68
CA GLN A 46 -17.89 14.06 3.94
C GLN A 46 -16.85 13.80 5.02
N LEU A 47 -17.13 14.27 6.24
CA LEU A 47 -16.31 14.03 7.41
C LEU A 47 -17.25 13.71 8.58
N CYS A 48 -17.22 12.47 9.08
CA CYS A 48 -18.09 12.02 10.15
C CYS A 48 -17.27 11.29 11.22
N PRO A 49 -17.41 11.65 12.51
CA PRO A 49 -16.86 10.83 13.58
C PRO A 49 -17.63 9.51 13.66
N GLU A 50 -16.92 8.40 13.79
CA GLU A 50 -17.46 7.04 13.91
C GLU A 50 -16.76 6.34 15.09
N SER A 51 -17.42 6.36 16.26
CA SER A 51 -16.89 5.84 17.53
C SER A 51 -15.44 6.28 17.83
N ASP A 52 -14.44 5.43 17.54
CA ASP A 52 -13.01 5.64 17.77
C ASP A 52 -12.27 6.22 16.56
N ARG A 53 -12.98 6.52 15.47
CA ARG A 53 -12.42 6.86 14.15
C ARG A 53 -13.11 8.06 13.52
N ILE A 54 -12.51 8.56 12.45
CA ILE A 54 -13.11 9.57 11.59
C ILE A 54 -13.28 8.95 10.21
N HIS A 55 -14.53 8.87 9.76
CA HIS A 55 -14.87 8.52 8.39
C HIS A 55 -14.67 9.74 7.49
N VAL A 56 -13.93 9.56 6.40
CA VAL A 56 -13.64 10.61 5.42
C VAL A 56 -14.03 10.12 4.03
N ALA A 57 -14.89 10.86 3.35
CA ALA A 57 -15.16 10.67 1.92
C ALA A 57 -14.45 11.77 1.13
N LEU A 58 -13.80 11.35 0.04
CA LEU A 58 -12.98 12.20 -0.81
C LEU A 58 -13.46 12.10 -2.25
N ARG A 59 -13.49 13.24 -2.94
CA ARG A 59 -13.50 13.30 -4.39
C ARG A 59 -12.10 13.66 -4.86
N VAL A 60 -11.56 12.88 -5.79
CA VAL A 60 -10.17 13.03 -6.24
C VAL A 60 -10.15 13.34 -7.73
N GLY A 61 -9.37 14.35 -8.10
CA GLY A 61 -9.06 14.74 -9.47
C GLY A 61 -7.92 13.93 -10.07
N LYS A 62 -7.60 14.18 -11.33
CA LYS A 62 -6.44 13.55 -11.99
C LYS A 62 -5.15 14.03 -11.30
N PRO A 63 -4.24 13.13 -10.90
CA PRO A 63 -2.92 13.54 -10.42
C PRO A 63 -2.11 14.25 -11.53
N ASP A 64 -1.26 15.20 -11.16
CA ASP A 64 -0.47 16.00 -12.11
C ASP A 64 0.46 15.15 -12.98
N SER A 65 1.01 14.07 -12.41
CA SER A 65 1.94 13.14 -13.06
C SER A 65 1.25 12.01 -13.84
N CYS A 66 -0.09 11.96 -13.86
CA CYS A 66 -0.84 10.89 -14.50
C CYS A 66 -1.21 11.25 -15.95
N ASP A 67 -0.95 10.32 -16.87
CA ASP A 67 -1.34 10.45 -18.28
C ASP A 67 -2.87 10.42 -18.44
N ASP A 68 -3.39 11.25 -19.34
CA ASP A 68 -4.85 11.38 -19.55
C ASP A 68 -5.49 10.06 -20.01
N ARG A 69 -4.74 9.24 -20.76
CA ARG A 69 -5.21 7.92 -21.24
C ARG A 69 -5.40 6.95 -20.08
N ASP A 70 -4.45 6.90 -19.17
CA ASP A 70 -4.50 6.02 -18.00
C ASP A 70 -5.59 6.48 -17.04
N TRP A 71 -5.71 7.79 -16.81
CA TRP A 71 -6.78 8.35 -16.00
C TRP A 71 -8.16 8.03 -16.56
N PHE A 72 -8.36 8.19 -17.88
CA PHE A 72 -9.62 7.84 -18.52
C PHE A 72 -9.92 6.34 -18.42
N ARG A 73 -8.90 5.49 -18.55
CA ARG A 73 -9.02 4.04 -18.37
C ARG A 73 -9.45 3.68 -16.94
N ILE A 74 -8.85 4.30 -15.93
CA ILE A 74 -9.23 4.14 -14.51
C ILE A 74 -10.71 4.50 -14.32
N LEU A 75 -11.13 5.68 -14.80
CA LEU A 75 -12.53 6.11 -14.68
C LEU A 75 -13.51 5.16 -15.36
N ASN A 76 -13.14 4.62 -16.52
CA ASN A 76 -13.98 3.64 -17.22
C ASN A 76 -14.06 2.29 -16.49
N ASN A 77 -12.94 1.83 -15.93
CA ASN A 77 -12.91 0.61 -15.12
C ASN A 77 -13.81 0.75 -13.88
N LEU A 78 -13.80 1.91 -13.21
CA LEU A 78 -14.64 2.20 -12.05
C LEU A 78 -16.14 2.33 -12.39
N ARG A 79 -16.47 2.81 -13.60
CA ARG A 79 -17.86 2.91 -14.09
C ARG A 79 -18.44 1.57 -14.54
N SER A 80 -17.59 0.58 -14.78
CA SER A 80 -18.02 -0.71 -15.28
C SER A 80 -18.73 -1.49 -14.15
N PRO A 81 -20.01 -1.88 -14.33
CA PRO A 81 -20.83 -2.48 -13.27
C PRO A 81 -20.34 -3.85 -12.77
N ASN A 82 -19.38 -4.47 -13.46
CA ASN A 82 -18.79 -5.75 -13.08
C ASN A 82 -17.80 -5.65 -11.89
N HIS A 83 -17.42 -4.44 -11.45
CA HIS A 83 -16.40 -4.27 -10.40
C HIS A 83 -16.95 -4.14 -8.98
N ASN A 84 -18.28 -4.05 -8.80
CA ASN A 84 -18.91 -3.81 -7.50
C ASN A 84 -18.85 -4.99 -6.49
N LYS A 85 -18.07 -6.04 -6.80
CA LYS A 85 -17.78 -7.16 -5.88
C LYS A 85 -16.38 -7.13 -5.27
N ASN A 86 -15.50 -6.20 -5.69
CA ASN A 86 -14.09 -6.14 -5.28
C ASN A 86 -13.71 -4.82 -4.60
N ASN A 87 -14.47 -4.38 -3.61
CA ASN A 87 -14.09 -3.21 -2.81
C ASN A 87 -13.52 -3.62 -1.44
N GLY A 88 -12.21 -3.46 -1.32
CA GLY A 88 -11.49 -3.34 -0.05
C GLY A 88 -10.72 -4.59 0.34
N LEU A 89 -9.47 -4.39 0.80
CA LEU A 89 -8.67 -5.36 1.55
C LEU A 89 -9.37 -5.93 2.82
N LYS A 90 -10.66 -5.64 3.03
CA LYS A 90 -11.49 -6.13 4.14
C LYS A 90 -12.56 -7.14 3.73
N SER A 91 -12.67 -7.48 2.45
CA SER A 91 -13.60 -8.51 1.98
C SER A 91 -12.83 -9.60 1.25
N SER A 92 -12.30 -10.51 2.06
CA SER A 92 -11.57 -11.73 1.73
C SER A 92 -12.38 -12.78 0.92
N ASP A 93 -13.54 -12.44 0.35
CA ASP A 93 -14.46 -13.45 -0.20
C ASP A 93 -14.47 -13.55 -1.73
N ASN A 94 -13.70 -12.73 -2.47
CA ASN A 94 -13.58 -12.87 -3.93
C ASN A 94 -12.16 -12.70 -4.50
N PHE A 95 -11.13 -12.59 -3.66
CA PHE A 95 -9.76 -12.77 -4.13
C PHE A 95 -9.48 -14.26 -4.20
N HIS A 96 -9.43 -14.79 -5.43
CA HIS A 96 -9.17 -16.20 -5.71
C HIS A 96 -7.94 -16.67 -4.90
N GLU A 97 -8.02 -17.81 -4.20
CA GLU A 97 -6.94 -18.35 -3.36
C GLU A 97 -5.58 -18.43 -4.10
N SER A 98 -5.63 -18.61 -5.43
CA SER A 98 -4.47 -18.60 -6.32
C SER A 98 -3.73 -17.24 -6.34
N HIS A 99 -4.45 -16.11 -6.28
CA HIS A 99 -3.86 -14.78 -6.24
C HIS A 99 -3.24 -14.52 -4.87
N GLN A 100 -3.89 -14.96 -3.78
CA GLN A 100 -3.34 -14.82 -2.43
C GLN A 100 -2.02 -15.56 -2.28
N LEU A 101 -1.94 -16.80 -2.79
CA LEU A 101 -0.70 -17.56 -2.81
C LEU A 101 0.38 -16.90 -3.66
N GLN A 102 0.01 -16.33 -4.82
CA GLN A 102 0.94 -15.62 -5.69
C GLN A 102 1.50 -14.36 -5.02
N ILE A 103 0.65 -13.55 -4.39
CA ILE A 103 1.08 -12.39 -3.59
C ILE A 103 2.03 -12.84 -2.48
N ALA A 104 1.67 -13.91 -1.74
CA ALA A 104 2.49 -14.39 -0.63
C ALA A 104 3.88 -14.86 -1.10
N ARG A 105 3.96 -15.52 -2.25
CA ARG A 105 5.22 -15.94 -2.87
C ARG A 105 6.05 -14.75 -3.36
N LEU A 106 5.42 -13.74 -3.95
CA LEU A 106 6.10 -12.51 -4.38
C LEU A 106 6.68 -11.74 -3.19
N LEU A 107 5.91 -11.59 -2.11
CA LEU A 107 6.39 -10.95 -0.89
C LEU A 107 7.51 -11.76 -0.23
N ALA A 108 7.39 -13.09 -0.21
CA ALA A 108 8.45 -13.96 0.30
C ALA A 108 9.73 -13.86 -0.54
N TYR A 109 9.61 -13.76 -1.87
CA TYR A 109 10.76 -13.55 -2.76
C TYR A 109 11.45 -12.23 -2.44
N LEU A 110 10.69 -11.13 -2.31
CA LEU A 110 11.25 -9.82 -1.98
C LEU A 110 12.00 -9.84 -0.65
N ILE A 111 11.40 -10.45 0.38
CA ILE A 111 12.04 -10.64 1.68
C ILE A 111 13.36 -11.43 1.56
N GLN A 112 13.38 -12.52 0.79
CA GLN A 112 14.59 -13.34 0.60
C GLN A 112 15.69 -12.62 -0.18
N VAL A 113 15.30 -11.71 -1.08
CA VAL A 113 16.23 -10.95 -1.92
C VAL A 113 16.77 -9.70 -1.21
N SER A 114 16.06 -9.21 -0.20
CA SER A 114 16.50 -8.11 0.67
C SER A 114 17.82 -8.43 1.39
N ASP A 115 18.00 -9.65 1.90
CA ASP A 115 19.28 -10.09 2.47
C ASP A 115 19.57 -11.56 2.13
N PRO A 116 20.34 -11.82 1.05
CA PRO A 116 20.68 -13.18 0.62
C PRO A 116 21.64 -13.92 1.58
N GLN A 117 22.25 -13.22 2.55
CA GLN A 117 23.30 -13.76 3.43
C GLN A 117 22.85 -13.94 4.88
N GLN A 118 21.74 -13.33 5.31
CA GLN A 118 21.15 -13.55 6.63
C GLN A 118 20.09 -14.65 6.63
N ASP A 119 20.15 -15.50 7.65
CA ASP A 119 19.02 -16.34 8.04
C ASP A 119 17.90 -15.43 8.55
N ILE A 120 16.99 -15.07 7.65
CA ILE A 120 15.78 -14.32 7.96
C ILE A 120 15.01 -15.01 9.09
N THR A 121 14.96 -14.37 10.26
CA THR A 121 14.19 -14.90 11.38
C THR A 121 12.74 -14.41 11.31
N TRP A 122 11.79 -15.34 11.25
CA TRP A 122 10.35 -15.02 11.21
C TRP A 122 9.88 -14.01 12.28
N PRO A 123 10.35 -14.07 13.54
CA PRO A 123 9.92 -13.11 14.56
C PRO A 123 10.26 -11.64 14.26
N GLU A 124 11.35 -11.38 13.55
CA GLU A 124 11.74 -10.00 13.19
C GLU A 124 10.85 -9.45 12.08
N ILE A 125 10.58 -10.29 11.07
CA ILE A 125 9.74 -9.93 9.93
C ILE A 125 8.27 -9.86 10.30
N GLU A 126 7.79 -10.74 11.19
CA GLU A 126 6.40 -10.76 11.63
C GLU A 126 5.97 -9.41 12.21
N ASN A 127 6.81 -8.81 13.07
CA ASN A 127 6.53 -7.49 13.65
C ASN A 127 6.40 -6.40 12.58
N GLN A 128 7.22 -6.47 11.53
CA GLN A 128 7.22 -5.50 10.44
C GLN A 128 6.03 -5.71 9.50
N LEU A 129 5.64 -6.96 9.21
CA LEU A 129 4.48 -7.30 8.39
C LEU A 129 3.16 -7.01 9.11
N VAL A 130 3.08 -7.20 10.42
CA VAL A 130 1.89 -6.82 11.23
C VAL A 130 1.64 -5.32 11.14
N ALA A 131 2.69 -4.49 11.08
CA ALA A 131 2.57 -3.05 10.90
C ALA A 131 1.98 -2.64 9.53
N LEU A 132 1.88 -3.58 8.57
CA LEU A 132 1.28 -3.36 7.26
C LEU A 132 -0.24 -3.59 7.26
N ASN A 133 -0.85 -3.94 8.39
CA ASN A 133 -2.27 -4.32 8.52
C ASN A 133 -2.67 -5.46 7.57
N LEU A 134 -1.78 -6.42 7.34
CA LEU A 134 -2.10 -7.67 6.67
C LEU A 134 -2.93 -8.55 7.61
N ASP A 135 -3.85 -9.32 7.06
CA ASP A 135 -4.65 -10.29 7.80
C ASP A 135 -3.85 -11.55 8.17
N ASP A 136 -4.28 -12.24 9.21
CA ASP A 136 -3.57 -13.41 9.76
C ASP A 136 -3.41 -14.55 8.74
N SER A 137 -4.35 -14.67 7.80
CA SER A 137 -4.30 -15.68 6.73
C SER A 137 -3.18 -15.40 5.73
N MET A 138 -2.96 -14.13 5.41
CA MET A 138 -1.87 -13.68 4.53
C MET A 138 -0.51 -13.79 5.23
N LEU A 139 -0.40 -13.42 6.50
CA LEU A 139 0.81 -13.61 7.30
C LEU A 139 1.23 -15.08 7.34
N SER A 140 0.27 -15.99 7.56
CA SER A 140 0.50 -17.43 7.57
C SER A 140 0.96 -17.98 6.20
N SER A 141 0.41 -17.41 5.12
CA SER A 141 0.78 -17.76 3.74
C SER A 141 2.21 -17.31 3.42
N ILE A 142 2.58 -16.08 3.81
CA ILE A 142 3.94 -15.55 3.64
C ILE A 142 4.94 -16.40 4.45
N LYS A 143 4.63 -16.71 5.71
CA LYS A 143 5.46 -17.60 6.55
C LYS A 143 5.73 -18.94 5.88
N SER A 144 4.70 -19.51 5.26
CA SER A 144 4.80 -20.80 4.58
C SER A 144 5.63 -20.69 3.30
N ALA A 145 5.49 -19.61 2.53
CA ALA A 145 6.28 -19.35 1.34
C ALA A 145 7.76 -19.12 1.65
N LEU A 146 8.09 -18.43 2.76
CA LEU A 146 9.47 -18.17 3.18
C LEU A 146 10.29 -19.42 3.49
N LYS A 147 9.62 -20.54 3.83
CA LYS A 147 10.29 -21.83 4.10
C LYS A 147 10.96 -22.43 2.86
N VAL A 148 10.59 -21.96 1.66
CA VAL A 148 11.13 -22.45 0.39
C VAL A 148 11.77 -21.27 -0.34
N PRO A 149 12.99 -21.43 -0.91
CA PRO A 149 13.56 -20.43 -1.80
C PRO A 149 12.62 -20.13 -2.96
N GLN A 150 12.29 -18.86 -3.16
CA GLN A 150 11.41 -18.43 -4.24
C GLN A 150 12.18 -18.26 -5.54
N SER A 151 11.57 -18.65 -6.67
CA SER A 151 12.21 -18.53 -7.99
C SER A 151 12.13 -17.08 -8.52
N PRO A 152 13.20 -16.55 -9.14
CA PRO A 152 13.14 -15.26 -9.83
C PRO A 152 12.13 -15.24 -10.99
N ASP A 153 11.76 -16.41 -11.53
CA ASP A 153 10.76 -16.53 -12.61
C ASP A 153 9.37 -16.07 -12.19
N LEU A 154 9.09 -16.02 -10.87
CA LEU A 154 7.81 -15.53 -10.33
C LEU A 154 7.49 -14.11 -10.78
N LEU A 155 8.51 -13.28 -11.04
CA LEU A 155 8.35 -11.91 -11.49
C LEU A 155 7.98 -11.78 -12.98
N GLN A 156 8.17 -12.84 -13.78
CA GLN A 156 7.91 -12.81 -15.23
C GLN A 156 6.45 -13.09 -15.59
N SER A 157 5.68 -13.71 -14.69
CA SER A 157 4.29 -14.12 -14.93
C SER A 157 3.31 -13.52 -13.91
N VAL A 158 3.56 -12.29 -13.48
CA VAL A 158 2.69 -11.62 -12.50
C VAL A 158 1.49 -11.01 -13.22
N ASP A 159 0.30 -11.34 -12.73
CA ASP A 159 -0.93 -10.68 -13.18
C ASP A 159 -0.93 -9.20 -12.75
N PRO A 160 -1.34 -8.25 -13.62
CA PRO A 160 -1.32 -6.82 -13.30
C PRO A 160 -2.08 -6.44 -12.01
N ASP A 161 -3.19 -7.12 -11.70
CA ASP A 161 -3.95 -6.86 -10.48
C ASP A 161 -3.20 -7.36 -9.23
N VAL A 162 -2.53 -8.51 -9.35
CA VAL A 162 -1.63 -9.04 -8.32
C VAL A 162 -0.45 -8.09 -8.10
N ALA A 163 0.16 -7.58 -9.18
CA ALA A 163 1.25 -6.62 -9.08
C ALA A 163 0.79 -5.30 -8.44
N ALA A 164 -0.38 -4.77 -8.81
CA ALA A 164 -0.92 -3.54 -8.25
C ALA A 164 -1.18 -3.62 -6.73
N VAL A 165 -1.63 -4.78 -6.24
CA VAL A 165 -1.82 -5.01 -4.79
C VAL A 165 -0.49 -5.26 -4.08
N THR A 166 0.44 -5.98 -4.72
CA THR A 166 1.72 -6.38 -4.11
C THR A 166 2.71 -5.21 -4.04
N PHE A 167 2.75 -4.32 -5.04
CA PHE A 167 3.78 -3.29 -5.17
C PHE A 167 3.88 -2.34 -3.96
N PRO A 168 2.79 -1.77 -3.41
CA PRO A 168 2.89 -0.88 -2.25
C PRO A 168 3.41 -1.59 -0.99
N ILE A 169 3.13 -2.90 -0.86
CA ILE A 169 3.61 -3.73 0.25
C ILE A 169 5.09 -4.04 0.03
N ALA A 170 5.45 -4.41 -1.20
CA ALA A 170 6.83 -4.67 -1.62
C ALA A 170 7.76 -3.49 -1.35
N VAL A 171 7.34 -2.27 -1.70
CA VAL A 171 8.11 -1.04 -1.44
C VAL A 171 8.34 -0.83 0.05
N LYS A 172 7.35 -1.15 0.90
CA LYS A 172 7.52 -1.03 2.35
C LYS A 172 8.47 -2.08 2.92
N ILE A 173 8.44 -3.30 2.39
CA ILE A 173 9.36 -4.38 2.78
C ILE A 173 10.80 -4.00 2.40
N ALA A 174 11.02 -3.57 1.16
CA ALA A 174 12.33 -3.11 0.69
C ALA A 174 12.83 -1.82 1.36
N TRP A 175 12.08 -1.25 2.30
CA TRP A 175 12.47 -0.07 3.07
C TRP A 175 12.63 -0.37 4.56
N PHE A 176 12.58 -1.64 4.99
CA PHE A 176 12.65 -1.99 6.41
C PHE A 176 13.99 -1.61 7.05
N ASP A 177 15.09 -1.80 6.34
CA ASP A 177 16.44 -1.37 6.70
C ASP A 177 16.72 0.10 6.34
N GLN A 178 15.76 0.79 5.72
CA GLN A 178 15.81 2.17 5.23
C GLN A 178 16.78 2.40 4.06
N GLU A 179 17.23 1.34 3.39
CA GLU A 179 18.08 1.41 2.21
C GLU A 179 17.57 0.44 1.14
N ILE A 180 17.44 0.90 -0.12
CA ILE A 180 17.06 -0.02 -1.20
C ILE A 180 18.33 -0.51 -1.87
N ASN A 181 18.61 -1.81 -1.76
CA ASN A 181 19.76 -2.42 -2.39
C ASN A 181 19.51 -2.72 -3.90
N SER A 182 20.57 -3.11 -4.62
CA SER A 182 20.48 -3.34 -6.06
C SER A 182 19.53 -4.48 -6.46
N HIS A 183 19.40 -5.50 -5.61
CA HIS A 183 18.54 -6.65 -5.86
C HIS A 183 17.07 -6.33 -5.59
N GLU A 184 16.78 -5.58 -4.53
CA GLU A 184 15.43 -5.07 -4.24
C GLU A 184 14.96 -4.10 -5.31
N ASN A 185 15.82 -3.17 -5.73
CA ASN A 185 15.51 -2.25 -6.82
C ASN A 185 15.21 -3.03 -8.12
N HIS A 186 15.97 -4.08 -8.40
CA HIS A 186 15.69 -4.95 -9.54
C HIS A 186 14.33 -5.65 -9.41
N ALA A 187 14.02 -6.24 -8.25
CA ALA A 187 12.74 -6.89 -8.00
C ALA A 187 11.55 -5.92 -8.12
N LEU A 188 11.66 -4.72 -7.54
CA LEU A 188 10.65 -3.65 -7.63
C LEU A 188 10.46 -3.16 -9.07
N SER A 189 11.55 -2.96 -9.81
CA SER A 189 11.50 -2.53 -11.21
C SER A 189 10.85 -3.57 -12.12
N THR A 190 11.09 -4.86 -11.84
CA THR A 190 10.50 -5.96 -12.59
C THR A 190 9.01 -6.07 -12.28
N LEU A 191 8.62 -5.94 -11.01
CA LEU A 191 7.22 -5.93 -10.61
C LEU A 191 6.45 -4.73 -11.20
N LEU A 192 7.09 -3.56 -11.28
CA LEU A 192 6.53 -2.39 -11.96
C LEU A 192 6.42 -2.58 -13.48
N THR A 193 7.34 -3.33 -14.09
CA THR A 193 7.27 -3.66 -15.52
C THR A 193 6.12 -4.62 -15.81
N ALA A 194 5.83 -5.56 -14.89
CA ALA A 194 4.69 -6.46 -15.00
C ALA A 194 3.31 -5.75 -14.90
N MET A 195 3.29 -4.51 -14.41
CA MET A 195 2.06 -3.69 -14.39
C MET A 195 1.76 -2.97 -15.72
N LYS A 196 2.70 -2.99 -16.68
CA LYS A 196 2.55 -2.33 -17.99
C LYS A 196 1.98 -3.29 -19.04
#